data_AF-K9YA84-F1
#
_entry.id   AF-K9YA84-F1
#
_cell.length_a   1.000
_cell.length_b   1.000
_cell.length_c   1.000
_cell.angle_alpha   90.00
_cell.angle_beta   90.00
_cell.angle_gamma   90.00
#
_symmetry.space_group_name_H-M   'P 1'
#
loop_
_entity.id
_entity.type
_entity.pdbx_description
1 polymer ?
#
loop_
_entity_poly.entity_id
_entity_poly.type
_entity_poly.pdbx_seq_one_letter_code
_entity_poly.pdbx_strand_id
1 'polypeptide(L)'
;MSASLPPVSLPETLPSTLPEQQFALGSWVYWYQVPNPDFGRMVGVVYTHAASCTITGLHYLVKLDAASPSFAITAYDFAFSEDLCLLDESSLHTLREEVNS
;
A
#
# COMPACT_ATOMS: atom_id res chain seq x y z
N MET A 1 17.40 -8.62 33.31
CA MET A 1 17.85 -7.53 32.43
C MET A 1 16.98 -7.58 31.18
N SER A 2 16.12 -6.59 30.94
CA SER A 2 15.28 -6.57 29.74
C SER A 2 16.15 -6.19 28.56
N ALA A 3 16.38 -7.11 27.62
CA ALA A 3 16.97 -6.77 26.34
C ALA A 3 16.02 -5.79 25.64
N SER A 4 16.42 -4.53 25.47
CA SER A 4 15.68 -3.63 24.57
C SER A 4 15.85 -4.18 23.16
N LEU A 5 14.76 -4.63 22.55
CA LEU A 5 14.75 -4.85 21.11
C LEU A 5 15.19 -3.54 20.44
N PRO A 6 16.25 -3.55 19.60
CA PRO A 6 16.60 -2.36 18.84
C PRO A 6 15.39 -1.96 18.00
N PRO A 7 15.05 -0.66 17.92
CA PRO A 7 13.84 -0.20 17.24
C PRO A 7 13.82 -0.54 15.75
N VAL A 8 15.00 -0.82 15.17
CA VAL A 8 15.17 -1.31 13.80
C VAL A 8 16.39 -2.23 13.78
N SER A 9 16.21 -3.48 13.33
CA SER A 9 17.32 -4.35 12.93
C SER A 9 17.48 -4.23 11.41
N LEU A 10 18.65 -3.76 10.97
CA LEU A 10 18.99 -3.82 9.55
C LEU A 10 19.19 -5.30 9.16
N PRO A 11 18.76 -5.71 7.94
CA PRO A 11 19.03 -7.06 7.48
C PRO A 11 20.54 -7.28 7.37
N GLU A 12 21.01 -8.51 7.66
CA GLU A 12 22.43 -8.88 7.55
C GLU A 12 22.97 -8.68 6.13
N THR A 13 22.08 -8.80 5.14
CA THR A 13 22.37 -8.57 3.72
C THR A 13 21.26 -7.73 3.10
N LEU A 14 21.63 -6.59 2.53
CA LEU A 14 20.78 -5.85 1.59
C LEU A 14 20.95 -6.47 0.20
N PRO A 15 19.88 -6.62 -0.59
CA PRO A 15 20.02 -7.11 -1.95
C PRO A 15 20.80 -6.08 -2.79
N SER A 16 21.64 -6.56 -3.70
CA SER A 16 22.43 -5.72 -4.61
C SER A 16 21.57 -4.93 -5.59
N THR A 17 20.34 -5.39 -5.82
CA THR A 17 19.31 -4.75 -6.63
C THR A 17 17.98 -4.85 -5.89
N LEU A 18 17.23 -3.75 -5.86
CA LEU A 18 15.87 -3.77 -5.34
C LEU A 18 14.91 -4.29 -6.43
N PRO A 19 13.77 -4.91 -6.06
CA PRO A 19 12.73 -5.25 -7.00
C PRO A 19 12.26 -4.01 -7.79
N GLU A 20 11.84 -4.22 -9.04
CA GLU A 20 11.29 -3.13 -9.85
C GLU A 20 9.97 -2.64 -9.25
N GLN A 21 9.83 -1.31 -9.17
CA GLN A 21 8.63 -0.66 -8.68
C GLN A 21 7.55 -0.67 -9.76
N GLN A 22 6.41 -1.31 -9.49
CA GLN A 22 5.28 -1.40 -10.43
C GLN A 22 4.44 -0.13 -10.47
N PHE A 23 4.34 0.58 -9.35
CA PHE A 23 3.49 1.77 -9.21
C PHE A 23 4.31 2.99 -8.84
N ALA A 24 4.23 4.05 -9.65
CA ALA A 24 4.87 5.31 -9.34
C ALA A 24 4.21 6.03 -8.14
N LEU A 25 4.99 6.85 -7.43
CA LEU A 25 4.45 7.76 -6.44
C LEU A 25 3.48 8.74 -7.11
N GLY A 26 2.34 8.97 -6.47
CA GLY A 26 1.27 9.82 -6.97
C GLY A 26 0.27 9.13 -7.89
N SER A 27 0.50 7.88 -8.31
CA SER A 27 -0.48 7.08 -9.05
C SER A 27 -1.72 6.80 -8.20
N TRP A 28 -2.88 6.77 -8.86
CA TRP A 28 -4.11 6.26 -8.27
C TRP A 28 -4.14 4.74 -8.39
N VAL A 29 -4.52 4.07 -7.30
CA VAL A 29 -4.62 2.62 -7.21
C VAL A 29 -5.87 2.21 -6.44
N TYR A 30 -6.31 0.98 -6.62
CA TYR A 30 -7.41 0.37 -5.88
C TYR A 30 -7.15 -1.12 -5.62
N TRP A 31 -7.80 -1.67 -4.59
CA TRP A 31 -7.69 -3.08 -4.22
C TRP A 31 -8.62 -3.93 -5.09
N TYR A 32 -8.13 -4.44 -6.22
CA TYR A 32 -8.99 -5.04 -7.24
C TYR A 32 -9.61 -6.39 -6.86
N GLN A 33 -9.13 -7.03 -5.79
CA GLN A 33 -9.57 -8.37 -5.39
C GLN A 33 -10.83 -8.37 -4.49
N VAL A 34 -11.39 -7.21 -4.15
CA VAL A 34 -12.54 -7.09 -3.25
C VAL A 34 -13.75 -6.41 -3.92
N PRO A 35 -15.00 -6.79 -3.58
CA PRO A 35 -16.21 -6.27 -4.26
C PRO A 35 -16.48 -4.78 -4.09
N ASN A 36 -16.12 -4.20 -2.95
CA ASN A 36 -16.22 -2.76 -2.68
C ASN A 36 -14.83 -2.26 -2.32
N PRO A 37 -13.99 -1.99 -3.32
CA PRO A 37 -12.56 -1.81 -3.11
C PRO A 37 -12.25 -0.49 -2.45
N ASP A 38 -11.29 -0.53 -1.53
CA ASP A 38 -10.59 0.69 -1.15
C ASP A 38 -9.77 1.21 -2.33
N PHE A 39 -9.57 2.51 -2.34
CA PHE A 39 -8.81 3.20 -3.37
C PHE A 39 -8.15 4.45 -2.82
N GLY A 40 -7.08 4.86 -3.47
CA GLY A 40 -6.29 5.97 -2.98
C GLY A 40 -5.07 6.26 -3.83
N ARG A 41 -4.22 7.11 -3.28
CA ARG A 41 -3.03 7.60 -3.96
C ARG A 41 -1.77 6.99 -3.36
N MET A 42 -0.88 6.55 -4.24
CA MET A 42 0.42 6.03 -3.85
C MET A 42 1.28 7.14 -3.22
N VAL A 43 1.72 6.97 -1.97
CA VAL A 43 2.51 7.99 -1.24
C VAL A 43 3.84 7.47 -0.71
N GLY A 44 4.07 6.15 -0.71
CA GLY A 44 5.35 5.60 -0.28
C GLY A 44 5.56 4.17 -0.76
N VAL A 45 6.82 3.74 -0.78
CA VAL A 45 7.22 2.35 -1.04
C VAL A 45 8.30 1.97 -0.05
N VAL A 46 8.16 0.79 0.55
CA VAL A 46 9.10 0.25 1.54
C VAL A 46 9.47 -1.16 1.15
N TYR A 47 10.77 -1.45 1.09
CA TYR A 47 11.26 -2.82 1.01
C TYR A 47 11.41 -3.40 2.41
N THR A 48 10.78 -4.53 2.70
CA THR A 48 10.87 -5.17 4.03
C THR A 48 11.19 -6.66 3.90
N HIS A 49 11.81 -7.22 4.96
CA HIS A 49 12.27 -8.62 5.01
C HIS A 49 11.79 -9.35 6.28
N ALA A 50 11.28 -8.63 7.30
CA ALA A 50 10.94 -9.20 8.60
C ALA A 50 9.75 -8.47 9.24
N ALA A 51 8.53 -8.76 8.79
CA ALA A 51 7.30 -8.23 9.39
C ALA A 51 6.55 -9.35 10.14
N SER A 52 7.15 -9.93 11.20
CA SER A 52 6.59 -11.01 12.06
C SER A 52 6.13 -12.34 11.39
N CYS A 53 5.90 -12.33 10.08
CA CYS A 53 5.87 -13.44 9.15
C CYS A 53 6.91 -13.09 8.07
N THR A 54 7.74 -14.05 7.67
CA THR A 54 8.80 -13.82 6.67
C THR A 54 8.15 -13.51 5.31
N ILE A 55 7.94 -12.24 5.02
CA ILE A 55 7.52 -11.75 3.71
C ILE A 55 8.59 -10.76 3.25
N THR A 56 9.17 -11.06 2.10
CA THR A 56 10.22 -10.25 1.48
C THR A 56 9.65 -9.64 0.21
N GLY A 57 9.55 -8.31 0.16
CA GLY A 57 8.94 -7.63 -0.98
C GLY A 57 8.79 -6.12 -0.82
N LEU A 58 8.27 -5.48 -1.88
CA LEU A 58 7.86 -4.08 -1.84
C LEU A 58 6.46 -3.98 -1.25
N HIS A 59 6.32 -3.14 -0.23
CA HIS A 59 5.05 -2.70 0.31
C HIS A 59 4.79 -1.28 -0.11
N TYR A 60 3.59 -1.06 -0.62
CA TYR A 60 3.14 0.22 -1.11
C TYR A 60 2.27 0.89 -0.05
N LEU A 61 2.63 2.11 0.35
CA LEU A 61 1.82 2.93 1.24
C LEU A 61 0.85 3.75 0.40
N VAL A 62 -0.43 3.49 0.60
CA VAL A 62 -1.52 4.17 -0.09
C VAL A 62 -2.22 5.10 0.89
N LYS A 63 -2.39 6.36 0.49
CA LYS A 63 -3.27 7.31 1.18
C LYS A 63 -4.66 7.14 0.62
N LEU A 64 -5.60 6.68 1.44
CA LEU A 64 -6.97 6.44 0.99
C LEU A 64 -7.66 7.74 0.59
N ASP A 65 -8.50 7.65 -0.43
CA ASP A 65 -9.41 8.73 -0.78
C ASP A 65 -10.47 8.91 0.30
N ALA A 66 -10.99 10.12 0.49
CA ALA A 66 -12.02 10.36 1.50
C ALA A 66 -13.32 9.58 1.24
N ALA A 67 -13.57 9.21 -0.02
CA ALA A 67 -14.68 8.35 -0.42
C ALA A 67 -14.36 6.84 -0.33
N SER A 68 -13.15 6.45 0.05
CA SER A 68 -12.80 5.03 0.21
C SER A 68 -13.59 4.41 1.37
N PRO A 69 -14.14 3.18 1.23
CA PRO A 69 -14.94 2.51 2.26
C PRO A 69 -14.30 2.50 3.65
N SER A 70 -12.99 2.27 3.73
CA SER A 70 -12.24 2.16 4.99
C SER A 70 -11.70 3.50 5.50
N PHE A 71 -11.91 4.63 4.79
CA PHE A 71 -11.33 5.93 5.16
C PHE A 71 -11.70 6.39 6.57
N ALA A 72 -12.92 6.07 7.02
CA ALA A 72 -13.39 6.38 8.36
C ALA A 72 -12.64 5.64 9.48
N ILE A 73 -11.97 4.53 9.14
CA ILE A 73 -11.22 3.68 10.09
C ILE A 73 -9.73 3.99 9.99
N THR A 74 -9.20 4.13 8.77
CA THR A 74 -7.81 4.48 8.52
C THR A 74 -7.65 5.37 7.30
N ALA A 75 -6.73 6.35 7.38
CA ALA A 75 -6.41 7.24 6.25
C ALA A 75 -5.28 6.69 5.36
N TYR A 76 -4.54 5.69 5.85
CA TYR A 76 -3.40 5.10 5.16
C TYR A 76 -3.41 3.59 5.35
N ASP A 77 -3.04 2.86 4.30
CA ASP A 77 -2.89 1.42 4.39
C ASP A 77 -1.71 0.93 3.53
N PHE A 78 -1.17 -0.21 3.92
CA PHE A 78 -0.13 -0.90 3.16
C PHE A 78 -0.73 -2.01 2.32
N ALA A 79 -0.23 -2.15 1.09
CA ALA A 79 -0.61 -3.23 0.19
C ALA A 79 0.60 -3.81 -0.54
N PHE A 80 0.47 -5.07 -0.95
CA PHE A 80 1.40 -5.67 -1.90
C PHE A 80 1.06 -5.24 -3.33
N SER A 81 2.01 -5.43 -4.25
CA SER A 81 1.74 -5.15 -5.65
C SER A 81 0.59 -5.98 -6.22
N GLU A 82 0.48 -7.20 -5.74
CA GLU A 82 -0.47 -8.23 -6.13
C GLU A 82 -1.90 -7.93 -5.70
N ASP A 83 -2.08 -7.00 -4.76
CA ASP A 83 -3.39 -6.57 -4.28
C ASP A 83 -3.93 -5.37 -5.06
N LEU A 84 -3.05 -4.67 -5.80
CA LEU A 84 -3.34 -3.36 -6.39
C LEU A 84 -3.46 -3.41 -7.91
N CYS A 85 -4.31 -2.54 -8.43
CA CYS A 85 -4.32 -2.17 -9.85
C CYS A 85 -4.31 -0.65 -10.00
N LEU A 86 -3.80 -0.17 -11.13
CA LEU A 86 -3.86 1.24 -11.49
C LEU A 86 -5.31 1.66 -11.72
N LEU A 87 -5.65 2.83 -11.20
CA LEU A 87 -6.93 3.46 -11.41
C LEU A 87 -6.73 4.66 -12.32
N ASP A 88 -7.47 4.72 -13.43
CA ASP A 88 -7.48 5.90 -14.29
C ASP A 88 -8.43 6.98 -13.76
N GLU A 89 -8.31 8.19 -14.28
CA GLU A 89 -9.12 9.34 -13.84
C GLU A 89 -10.61 9.13 -14.09
N SER A 90 -10.99 8.39 -15.15
CA SER A 90 -12.40 8.10 -15.45
C SER A 90 -13.01 7.18 -14.39
N SER A 91 -12.30 6.12 -14.04
CA SER A 91 -12.74 5.12 -13.05
C SER A 91 -12.75 5.71 -11.65
N LEU A 92 -11.80 6.60 -11.34
CA LEU A 92 -11.78 7.36 -10.09
C LEU A 92 -13.04 8.23 -9.91
N HIS A 93 -13.50 8.88 -10.99
CA HIS A 93 -14.72 9.68 -10.94
C HIS A 93 -15.93 8.80 -10.60
N THR A 94 -16.08 7.68 -11.31
CA THR A 94 -17.17 6.72 -11.08
C THR A 94 -17.20 6.21 -9.64
N LEU A 95 -16.05 5.77 -9.10
CA LEU A 95 -15.97 5.26 -7.73
C LEU A 95 -16.37 6.31 -6.68
N ARG A 96 -16.00 7.57 -6.89
CA ARG A 96 -16.42 8.66 -5.98
C ARG A 96 -17.91 8.94 -6.08
N GLU A 97 -18.52 8.82 -7.24
CA GLU A 97 -19.96 9.04 -7.43
C GLU A 97 -20.80 7.90 -6.83
N GLU A 98 -20.38 6.65 -7.02
CA GLU A 98 -21.05 5.46 -6.48
C GLU A 98 -21.14 5.49 -4.95
N VAL A 99 -20.14 6.04 -4.27
CA VAL A 99 -20.13 6.18 -2.80
C VAL A 99 -21.06 7.29 -2.32
N ASN A 100 -21.30 8.33 -3.13
CA ASN A 100 -22.14 9.47 -2.77
C ASN A 100 -23.61 9.33 -3.20
N SER A 101 -23.97 8.20 -3.82
CA SER A 101 -25.32 7.90 -4.33
C SER A 101 -26.12 7.08 -3.32
#